data_AF-A0A645ITX2-F1
#
_entry.id   AF-A0A645ITX2-F1
#
_cell.length_a   1.000
_cell.length_b   1.000
_cell.length_c   1.000
_cell.angle_alpha   90.00
_cell.angle_beta   90.00
_cell.angle_gamma   90.00
#
_symmetry.space_group_name_H-M   'P 1'
#
loop_
_entity.id
_entity.type
_entity.pdbx_description
1 polymer ?
#
loop_
_entity_poly.entity_id
_entity_poly.type
_entity_poly.pdbx_seq_one_letter_code
_entity_poly.pdbx_strand_id
1 'polypeptide(L)' 'MVGECLRLDGEFMAETGVDEGNIYDDDKAYEKIFNGLCTRFPEMKMYCMRFAEDYMDAFEEFLDETGMLTWDDGK' A
#
# COMPACT_ATOMS: atom_id res chain seq x y z
N MET A 1 -1.70 13.45 2.80
CA MET A 1 -2.14 12.07 2.59
C MET A 1 -0.96 11.13 2.38
N VAL A 2 0.06 11.47 1.56
CA VAL A 2 1.27 10.61 1.38
C VAL A 2 1.87 10.10 2.70
N GLY A 3 2.15 11.00 3.65
CA GLY A 3 2.73 10.58 4.94
C GLY A 3 1.84 9.65 5.76
N GLU A 4 0.52 9.67 5.53
CA GLU A 4 -0.41 8.75 6.16
C GLU A 4 -0.41 7.39 5.45
N CYS A 5 -0.30 7.35 4.12
CA CYS A 5 -0.10 6.11 3.37
C CYS A 5 1.17 5.39 3.85
N LEU A 6 2.31 6.09 3.88
CA LEU A 6 3.58 5.52 4.36
C LEU A 6 3.48 4.97 5.78
N ARG A 7 2.76 5.67 6.68
CA ARG A 7 2.55 5.21 8.05
C ARG A 7 1.70 3.94 8.10
N LEU A 8 0.57 3.92 7.39
CA LEU A 8 -0.37 2.79 7.36
C LEU A 8 0.26 1.56 6.69
N ASP A 9 1.04 1.77 5.65
CA ASP A 9 1.74 0.72 4.91
C ASP A 9 2.88 0.11 5.75
N GLY A 10 3.68 0.96 6.42
CA GLY A 10 4.67 0.48 7.38
C GLY A 10 4.03 -0.29 8.56
N GLU A 11 2.87 0.14 9.04
CA GLU A 11 2.08 -0.62 10.03
C GLU A 11 1.62 -1.96 9.49
N PHE A 12 1.14 -2.00 8.23
CA PHE A 12 0.76 -3.25 7.57
C PHE A 12 1.93 -4.23 7.50
N MET A 13 3.10 -3.76 7.03
CA MET A 13 4.31 -4.58 6.91
C MET A 13 4.75 -5.15 8.26
N ALA A 14 4.72 -4.33 9.31
CA ALA A 14 5.06 -4.78 10.66
C ALA A 14 4.04 -5.78 11.23
N GLU A 15 2.74 -5.56 11.00
CA GLU A 15 1.67 -6.44 11.48
C GLU A 15 1.64 -7.80 10.75
N THR A 16 2.02 -7.81 9.47
CA THR A 16 2.00 -9.02 8.62
C THR A 16 3.36 -9.71 8.54
N GLY A 17 4.41 -9.15 9.13
CA GLY A 17 5.76 -9.72 9.15
C GLY A 17 6.44 -9.69 7.78
N VAL A 18 6.09 -8.72 6.91
CA VAL A 18 6.78 -8.52 5.62
C VAL A 18 8.25 -8.21 5.84
N ASP A 19 8.58 -7.43 6.88
CA ASP A 19 9.96 -7.16 7.30
C ASP A 19 10.71 -8.42 7.77
N GLU A 20 9.97 -9.48 8.10
CA GLU A 20 10.49 -10.80 8.50
C GLU A 20 10.53 -11.79 7.34
N GLY A 21 10.18 -11.36 6.12
CA GLY A 21 10.21 -12.15 4.89
C GLY A 21 8.87 -12.78 4.49
N ASN A 22 7.76 -12.40 5.11
CA ASN A 22 6.43 -12.80 4.62
C ASN A 22 6.08 -12.07 3.31
N ILE A 23 5.16 -12.69 2.54
CA ILE A 23 4.66 -12.10 1.29
C ILE A 23 3.84 -10.85 1.62
N TYR A 24 4.13 -9.76 0.92
CA TYR A 24 3.31 -8.56 0.92
C TYR A 24 2.04 -8.81 0.10
N ASP A 25 0.88 -8.68 0.74
CA ASP A 25 -0.45 -8.82 0.13
C ASP A 25 -0.97 -7.40 -0.18
N ASP A 26 -0.82 -7.01 -1.44
CA ASP A 26 -1.12 -5.68 -1.99
C ASP A 26 -2.59 -5.29 -1.86
N ASP A 27 -3.50 -6.23 -2.11
CA ASP A 27 -4.94 -6.06 -1.93
C ASP A 27 -5.26 -5.67 -0.47
N LYS A 28 -4.69 -6.37 0.51
CA LYS A 28 -4.92 -6.05 1.94
C LYS A 28 -4.23 -4.77 2.39
N ALA A 29 -3.04 -4.50 1.86
CA ALA A 29 -2.34 -3.24 2.14
C ALA A 29 -3.16 -2.05 1.64
N TYR A 30 -3.66 -2.12 0.40
CA TYR A 30 -4.56 -1.15 -0.18
C TYR A 30 -5.81 -0.94 0.70
N GLU A 31 -6.47 -2.02 1.14
CA GLU A 31 -7.65 -1.91 2.01
C GLU A 31 -7.33 -1.17 3.32
N LYS A 32 -6.20 -1.47 3.97
CA LYS A 32 -5.77 -0.78 5.19
C LYS A 32 -5.51 0.71 4.93
N ILE A 33 -4.82 1.03 3.84
CA ILE A 33 -4.48 2.41 3.47
C ILE A 33 -5.75 3.20 3.16
N PHE A 34 -6.62 2.68 2.29
CA PHE A 34 -7.86 3.34 1.89
C PHE A 34 -8.78 3.62 3.10
N ASN A 35 -9.00 2.62 3.96
CA ASN A 35 -9.83 2.76 5.15
C ASN A 35 -9.21 3.73 6.17
N GLY A 36 -7.89 3.69 6.34
CA GLY A 36 -7.16 4.62 7.20
C GLY A 36 -7.24 6.06 6.69
N LEU A 37 -7.08 6.29 5.38
CA LEU A 37 -7.25 7.61 4.77
C LEU A 37 -8.67 8.14 4.95
N CYS A 38 -9.69 7.32 4.71
CA CYS A 38 -11.09 7.70 4.92
C CYS A 38 -11.39 8.07 6.38
N THR A 39 -10.75 7.38 7.32
CA THR A 39 -10.89 7.64 8.76
C THR A 39 -10.17 8.91 9.17
N ARG A 40 -8.95 9.13 8.66
CA ARG A 40 -8.11 10.28 9.00
C ARG A 40 -8.57 11.58 8.35
N PHE A 41 -9.09 11.50 7.12
CA PHE A 41 -9.49 12.62 6.29
C PHE A 41 -10.94 12.48 5.82
N PRO A 42 -11.93 12.46 6.72
CA PRO A 42 -13.34 12.23 6.37
C PRO A 42 -13.90 13.27 5.39
N GLU A 43 -13.44 14.52 5.46
CA GLU A 43 -13.83 15.60 4.55
C GLU A 43 -13.30 15.41 3.11
N MET A 44 -12.28 14.56 2.94
CA MET A 44 -11.66 14.26 1.65
C MET A 44 -11.98 12.84 1.17
N LYS A 45 -13.02 12.20 1.73
CA LYS A 45 -13.38 10.80 1.44
C LYS A 45 -13.50 10.50 -0.06
N MET A 46 -14.04 11.44 -0.84
CA MET A 46 -14.20 11.29 -2.29
C MET A 46 -12.86 11.14 -3.04
N TYR A 47 -11.74 11.56 -2.45
CA TYR A 47 -10.40 11.48 -3.03
C TYR A 47 -9.57 10.31 -2.50
N CYS A 48 -10.00 9.68 -1.40
CA CYS A 48 -9.18 8.68 -0.69
C CYS A 48 -8.92 7.42 -1.52
N MET A 49 -9.91 6.97 -2.32
CA MET A 49 -9.76 5.80 -3.20
C MET A 49 -8.66 6.06 -4.24
N ARG A 50 -8.81 7.13 -5.02
CA ARG A 50 -7.83 7.50 -6.04
C ARG A 50 -6.44 7.74 -5.46
N PHE A 51 -6.37 8.37 -4.28
CA PHE A 51 -5.09 8.61 -3.62
C PHE A 51 -4.40 7.32 -3.15
N ALA A 52 -5.17 6.33 -2.69
CA ALA A 52 -4.63 5.03 -2.32
C ALA A 52 -4.13 4.28 -3.57
N GLU A 53 -4.90 4.26 -4.66
CA GLU A 53 -4.48 3.68 -5.95
C GLU A 53 -3.19 4.32 -6.46
N ASP A 54 -3.13 5.66 -6.55
CA ASP A 54 -1.94 6.38 -7.03
C ASP A 54 -0.70 6.12 -6.14
N TYR A 55 -0.90 5.83 -4.85
CA TYR A 55 0.20 5.45 -3.94
C TYR A 55 0.69 4.03 -4.22
N MET A 56 -0.23 3.07 -4.39
CA MET A 56 0.11 1.67 -4.68
C MET A 56 0.84 1.57 -6.03
N ASP A 57 0.29 2.20 -7.08
CA ASP A 57 0.88 2.23 -8.42
C ASP A 57 2.32 2.76 -8.39
N ALA A 58 2.56 3.85 -7.65
CA ALA A 58 3.89 4.45 -7.52
C ALA A 58 4.87 3.56 -6.74
N PHE A 59 4.39 2.80 -5.76
CA PHE A 59 5.23 1.87 -5.00
C PHE A 59 5.56 0.63 -5.81
N GLU A 60 4.59 0.07 -6.53
CA GLU A 60 4.80 -1.04 -7.47
C GLU A 60 5.80 -0.67 -8.57
N GLU A 61 5.64 0.50 -9.21
CA GLU A 61 6.57 1.00 -10.23
C GLU A 61 7.99 1.11 -9.66
N PHE A 62 8.14 1.67 -8.45
CA PHE A 62 9.43 1.74 -7.78
C PHE A 62 10.05 0.35 -7.50
N LEU A 63 9.25 -0.61 -7.04
CA LEU A 63 9.73 -1.97 -6.76
C LEU A 63 10.11 -2.72 -8.04
N ASP A 64 9.38 -2.53 -9.13
CA ASP A 64 9.70 -3.11 -10.44
C ASP A 64 11.00 -2.51 -11.00
N GLU A 65 11.14 -1.18 -10.98
CA GLU A 65 12.35 -0.48 -11.45
C GLU A 65 13.60 -0.86 -10.66
N THR A 66 13.46 -1.19 -9.37
CA THR A 66 14.56 -1.60 -8.50
C THR A 66 14.81 -3.11 -8.51
N GLY A 67 14.00 -3.89 -9.24
CA GLY A 67 14.08 -5.35 -9.30
C GLY A 67 13.74 -6.04 -7.97
N MET A 68 12.97 -5.36 -7.11
CA MET A 68 12.49 -5.87 -5.82
C MET A 68 11.10 -6.52 -5.92
N LEU A 69 10.38 -6.28 -7.02
CA LEU A 69 9.12 -6.94 -7.32
C LEU A 69 9.38 -8.27 -8.07
N THR A 70 8.70 -9.34 -7.66
CA THR A 70 8.66 -10.59 -8.41
C THR A 70 7.23 -10.84 -8.86
N TRP A 71 7.00 -10.83 -10.17
CA TRP A 71 5.72 -11.17 -10.75
C TRP A 71 5.52 -12.69 -10.70
N ASP A 72 4.36 -13.14 -10.20
CA ASP A 72 3.98 -14.55 -10.32
C ASP A 72 3.48 -14.79 -11.76
N ASP A 73 4.41 -15.16 -12.65
CA ASP A 73 4.15 -15.37 -14.08
C ASP A 73 3.21 -16.57 -14.38
N GLY A 74 2.62 -17.19 -13.36
CA GLY A 74 1.54 -18.17 -13.51
C GLY A 74 1.88 -19.34 -14.43
N LYS A 75 3.06 -19.94 -14.27
CA LYS A 75 3.47 -21.16 -15.00
C LYS A 75 3.32 -22.43 -14.17
#